data_AF-A0A970CFV2-F1
#
_entry.id   AF-A0A970CFV2-F1
#
_cell.length_a   1.000
_cell.length_b   1.000
_cell.length_c   1.000
_cell.angle_alpha   90.00
_cell.angle_beta   90.00
_cell.angle_gamma   90.00
#
_symmetry.space_group_name_H-M   'P 1'
#
loop_
_entity.id
_entity.type
_entity.pdbx_description
1 polymer ?
#
loop_
_entity_poly.entity_id
_entity_poly.type
_entity_poly.pdbx_seq_one_letter_code
_entity_poly.pdbx_strand_id
1 'polypeptide(L)'
;MKKWLTGLLILACGFFTAAIPSKDQDVGVCGRERISEPAPCDAIAPPYTSGLGSWSDWRGASGKRFSEIITSPKPLNVARGIRLIVFSPHPDDETLGAGGLIQRVVQNEGTVRVVFMTNGDGYKEAIRNRVHSGSVSPRDFVEYGKLRQEESDHALCELGLTPQDGIFLGFPDDGIDDLWSRYWSSLNPYTSPHTLADGPPYEQAFNRQVKYAGMDLEGAIVWILKEFVPDWIVIPDPRDQHPDHACTSVFVLDALRRLDQSGELSFHQSCVFTYLVHYVGYPTSQRWLRTIHKAGIGGSLASVDVLSATPWLALTLTGEELRRKRCALAAHQSQFEILGGFFEQYVRSTEVFGRLDPTQVFAVPQEYAARFNRPNS
;
A
#
# COMPACT_ATOMS: atom_id res chain seq x y z
N MET A 1 -56.49 -0.31 -30.88
CA MET A 1 -56.77 -1.54 -30.11
C MET A 1 -55.45 -2.21 -29.75
N LYS A 2 -55.23 -2.44 -28.43
CA LYS A 2 -54.20 -3.29 -27.76
C LYS A 2 -52.72 -2.89 -27.91
N LYS A 3 -51.97 -2.38 -26.91
CA LYS A 3 -51.62 -2.75 -25.51
C LYS A 3 -50.44 -3.75 -25.37
N TRP A 4 -49.34 -3.26 -24.74
CA TRP A 4 -48.36 -3.87 -23.79
C TRP A 4 -47.60 -5.16 -24.23
N LEU A 5 -46.30 -5.40 -23.97
CA LEU A 5 -45.51 -5.21 -22.75
C LEU A 5 -44.03 -4.82 -23.03
N THR A 6 -43.51 -3.97 -22.14
CA THR A 6 -42.09 -3.78 -21.81
C THR A 6 -41.59 -4.93 -20.95
N GLY A 7 -40.41 -5.48 -21.26
CA GLY A 7 -39.67 -6.43 -20.43
C GLY A 7 -38.40 -5.77 -19.91
N LEU A 8 -38.44 -5.29 -18.66
CA LEU A 8 -37.29 -4.81 -17.90
C LEU A 8 -36.62 -6.04 -17.27
N LEU A 9 -35.45 -6.45 -17.75
CA LEU A 9 -34.63 -7.43 -17.03
C LEU A 9 -33.89 -6.68 -15.92
N ILE A 10 -34.41 -6.77 -14.70
CA ILE A 10 -33.69 -6.44 -13.48
C ILE A 10 -32.77 -7.64 -13.20
N LEU A 11 -31.48 -7.48 -13.49
CA LEU A 11 -30.44 -8.36 -12.94
C LEU A 11 -30.34 -8.06 -11.45
N ALA A 12 -30.83 -8.99 -10.64
CA ALA A 12 -30.68 -8.97 -9.20
C ALA A 12 -29.18 -9.05 -8.85
N CYS A 13 -28.60 -7.93 -8.42
CA CYS A 13 -27.34 -7.94 -7.68
C CYS A 13 -27.59 -8.68 -6.37
N GLY A 14 -26.83 -9.75 -6.12
CA GLY A 14 -26.83 -10.45 -4.85
C GLY A 14 -26.46 -9.48 -3.74
N PHE A 15 -27.31 -9.43 -2.71
CA PHE A 15 -27.09 -8.63 -1.52
C PHE A 15 -25.86 -9.16 -0.76
N PHE A 16 -24.80 -8.37 -0.72
CA PHE A 16 -23.68 -8.53 0.20
C PHE A 16 -24.14 -8.11 1.60
N THR A 17 -24.12 -9.04 2.56
CA THR A 17 -24.25 -8.72 3.98
C THR A 17 -23.09 -9.35 4.75
N ALA A 18 -21.96 -8.64 4.76
CA ALA A 18 -20.96 -8.76 5.81
C ALA A 18 -20.89 -7.37 6.45
N ALA A 19 -21.57 -7.20 7.58
CA ALA A 19 -21.47 -5.98 8.38
C ALA A 19 -20.10 -5.95 9.05
N ILE A 20 -19.37 -4.84 8.92
CA ILE A 20 -18.23 -4.57 9.81
C ILE A 20 -18.81 -4.37 11.21
N PRO A 21 -18.33 -5.08 12.26
CA PRO A 21 -18.86 -4.92 13.60
C PRO A 21 -18.66 -3.47 14.07
N SER A 22 -19.75 -2.83 14.51
CA SER A 22 -19.74 -1.49 15.08
C SER A 22 -18.96 -1.48 16.40
N LYS A 23 -17.99 -0.57 16.53
CA LYS A 23 -17.29 -0.28 17.79
C LYS A 23 -18.29 0.30 18.79
N ASP A 24 -18.79 -0.55 19.67
CA ASP A 24 -19.44 -0.12 20.91
C ASP A 24 -19.50 -1.27 21.93
N GLN A 25 -18.38 -1.95 22.20
CA GLN A 25 -18.18 -2.73 23.45
C GLN A 25 -16.70 -2.78 23.83
N ASP A 26 -16.43 -2.43 25.10
CA ASP A 26 -15.24 -2.55 25.94
C ASP A 26 -13.84 -2.55 25.30
N VAL A 27 -13.03 -1.62 25.80
CA VAL A 27 -11.57 -1.52 25.59
C VAL A 27 -10.89 -2.75 26.23
N GLY A 28 -10.95 -3.88 25.53
CA GLY A 28 -10.26 -5.11 25.89
C GLY A 28 -8.78 -4.95 25.58
N VAL A 29 -7.97 -4.82 26.63
CA VAL A 29 -6.53 -5.08 26.57
C VAL A 29 -6.34 -6.43 25.88
N CYS A 30 -5.53 -6.47 24.81
CA CYS A 30 -5.20 -7.68 24.07
C CYS A 30 -4.89 -8.82 25.06
N GLY A 31 -5.80 -9.79 25.12
CA GLY A 31 -5.75 -10.89 26.08
C GLY A 31 -4.54 -11.76 25.77
N ARG A 32 -3.68 -11.95 26.78
CA ARG A 32 -2.57 -12.91 26.75
C ARG A 32 -3.11 -14.34 26.70
N GLU A 33 -3.52 -14.80 25.53
CA GLU A 33 -3.45 -16.22 25.22
C GLU A 33 -2.04 -16.54 24.75
N ARG A 34 -1.52 -17.68 25.24
CA ARG A 34 -0.10 -18.02 25.26
C ARG A 34 0.38 -18.48 23.88
N ILE A 35 0.43 -17.54 22.94
CA ILE A 35 1.21 -17.63 21.71
C ILE A 35 2.64 -17.24 22.09
N SER A 36 3.64 -17.94 21.59
CA SER A 36 5.05 -17.63 21.89
C SER A 36 5.34 -16.16 21.60
N GLU A 37 5.61 -15.37 22.65
CA GLU A 37 5.99 -13.97 22.50
C GLU A 37 7.23 -13.89 21.58
N PRO A 38 7.19 -13.12 20.47
CA PRO A 38 8.40 -12.84 19.71
C PRO A 38 9.39 -12.08 20.61
N ALA A 39 10.68 -12.30 20.39
CA ALA A 39 11.73 -11.68 21.19
C ALA A 39 11.56 -10.14 21.19
N PRO A 40 11.81 -9.45 22.32
CA PRO A 40 11.77 -7.99 22.36
C PRO A 40 12.69 -7.42 21.27
N CYS A 41 12.22 -6.45 20.49
CA CYS A 41 13.03 -5.82 19.43
C CYS A 41 14.37 -5.26 19.94
N ASP A 42 14.45 -4.91 21.24
CA ASP A 42 15.67 -4.48 21.90
C ASP A 42 16.76 -5.57 22.00
N ALA A 43 16.43 -6.84 21.72
CA ALA A 43 17.35 -7.98 21.76
C ALA A 43 18.10 -8.19 20.43
N ILE A 44 17.73 -7.50 19.35
CA ILE A 44 18.47 -7.54 18.08
C ILE A 44 19.55 -6.45 18.13
N ALA A 45 20.68 -6.78 18.77
CA ALA A 45 21.85 -5.91 18.75
C ALA A 45 22.36 -5.73 17.30
N PRO A 46 22.70 -4.51 16.87
CA PRO A 46 23.27 -4.29 15.54
C PRO A 46 24.64 -5.00 15.46
N PRO A 47 24.92 -5.80 14.41
CA PRO A 47 26.31 -6.00 14.05
C PRO A 47 26.83 -4.65 13.53
N TYR A 48 28.01 -4.23 13.98
CA TYR A 48 28.71 -2.97 13.65
C TYR A 48 28.47 -1.76 14.56
N THR A 49 29.06 -1.81 15.75
CA THR A 49 29.58 -0.61 16.43
C THR A 49 31.10 -0.53 16.30
N SER A 50 31.59 0.09 15.22
CA SER A 50 32.92 0.71 15.21
C SER A 50 33.06 1.66 14.01
N GLY A 51 33.04 2.97 14.28
CA GLY A 51 33.38 3.98 13.27
C GLY A 51 32.56 5.27 13.36
N LEU A 52 32.51 5.92 14.52
CA LEU A 52 32.08 7.32 14.61
C LEU A 52 33.16 8.20 13.97
N GLY A 53 33.02 8.47 12.67
CA GLY A 53 33.76 9.50 11.96
C GLY A 53 33.11 10.86 12.21
N SER A 54 33.79 11.67 13.03
CA SER A 54 33.48 13.09 13.27
C SER A 54 33.30 13.88 11.97
N TRP A 55 32.23 14.68 11.89
CA TRP A 55 32.01 15.66 10.84
C TRP A 55 32.97 16.85 11.00
N SER A 56 34.26 16.69 10.69
CA SER A 56 35.20 17.85 10.70
C SER A 56 36.48 17.73 9.88
N ASP A 57 36.57 16.88 8.85
CA ASP A 57 37.74 16.92 7.94
C ASP A 57 37.38 16.63 6.48
N TRP A 58 37.00 17.68 5.75
CA TRP A 58 37.04 17.71 4.29
C TRP A 58 37.75 18.98 3.81
N ARG A 59 39.07 18.86 3.59
CA ARG A 59 39.86 19.84 2.83
C ARG A 59 40.42 19.17 1.58
N GLY A 60 39.99 19.69 0.42
CA GLY A 60 40.74 19.56 -0.83
C GLY A 60 40.06 18.77 -1.95
N ALA A 61 39.19 19.42 -2.72
CA ALA A 61 39.15 19.31 -4.18
C ALA A 61 38.36 20.51 -4.73
N SER A 62 39.06 21.39 -5.43
CA SER A 62 38.54 22.57 -6.10
C SER A 62 37.55 22.21 -7.20
N GLY A 63 36.29 22.62 -7.07
CA GLY A 63 35.28 22.50 -8.12
C GLY A 63 33.95 23.12 -7.71
N LYS A 64 33.78 24.42 -8.00
CA LYS A 64 32.53 25.21 -7.98
C LYS A 64 31.44 24.78 -6.97
N ARG A 65 31.38 25.45 -5.82
CA ARG A 65 30.22 25.45 -4.91
C ARG A 65 29.00 26.03 -5.63
N PHE A 66 28.13 25.17 -6.15
CA PHE A 66 26.71 25.51 -6.24
C PHE A 66 26.13 25.29 -4.84
N SER A 67 26.01 26.37 -4.07
CA SER A 67 25.12 26.39 -2.91
C SER A 67 23.69 26.54 -3.41
N GLU A 68 23.16 25.50 -4.05
CA GLU A 68 21.71 25.36 -4.18
C GLU A 68 21.19 25.14 -2.76
N ILE A 69 20.42 26.09 -2.26
CA ILE A 69 19.68 25.94 -1.00
C ILE A 69 18.65 24.85 -1.25
N ILE A 70 18.97 23.60 -0.90
CA ILE A 70 18.05 22.47 -0.97
C ILE A 70 16.96 22.72 0.08
N THR A 71 15.82 23.27 -0.35
CA THR A 71 14.63 23.39 0.51
C THR A 71 13.93 22.03 0.59
N SER A 72 13.73 21.55 1.82
CA SER A 72 13.00 20.32 2.13
C SER A 72 11.54 20.38 1.62
N PRO A 73 10.89 19.24 1.32
CA PRO A 73 9.47 19.22 0.97
C PRO A 73 8.61 19.89 2.05
N LYS A 74 7.44 20.41 1.66
CA LYS A 74 6.51 21.05 2.60
C LYS A 74 6.07 20.03 3.68
N PRO A 75 5.90 20.45 4.94
CA PRO A 75 5.48 19.53 5.99
C PRO A 75 4.06 19.02 5.75
N LEU A 76 3.84 17.71 5.96
CA LEU A 76 2.53 17.10 6.03
C LEU A 76 1.98 17.25 7.45
N ASN A 77 0.90 18.02 7.61
CA ASN A 77 0.22 18.20 8.89
C ASN A 77 -0.99 17.27 8.96
N VAL A 78 -0.99 16.36 9.94
CA VAL A 78 -2.09 15.42 10.17
C VAL A 78 -3.11 16.08 11.10
N ALA A 79 -4.33 16.29 10.63
CA ALA A 79 -5.41 16.84 11.46
C ALA A 79 -5.95 15.80 12.45
N ARG A 80 -6.63 16.27 13.51
CA ARG A 80 -7.30 15.38 14.48
C ARG A 80 -8.52 14.71 13.88
N GLY A 81 -8.78 13.47 14.28
CA GLY A 81 -10.02 12.76 13.98
C GLY A 81 -10.19 12.31 12.52
N ILE A 82 -9.15 12.38 11.68
CA ILE A 82 -9.27 11.99 10.27
C ILE A 82 -9.43 10.48 10.10
N ARG A 83 -10.12 10.08 9.04
CA ARG A 83 -10.28 8.69 8.59
C ARG A 83 -9.27 8.41 7.48
N LEU A 84 -8.25 7.62 7.79
CA LEU A 84 -7.19 7.22 6.85
C LEU A 84 -7.44 5.81 6.34
N ILE A 85 -7.37 5.60 5.03
CA ILE A 85 -7.21 4.28 4.44
C ILE A 85 -5.89 4.19 3.69
N VAL A 86 -5.14 3.11 3.92
CA VAL A 86 -3.87 2.81 3.23
C VAL A 86 -4.05 1.56 2.38
N PHE A 87 -3.79 1.63 1.08
CA PHE A 87 -3.75 0.48 0.20
C PHE A 87 -2.30 0.00 0.07
N SER A 88 -2.08 -1.26 0.43
CA SER A 88 -0.81 -1.96 0.47
C SER A 88 -0.83 -3.07 -0.60
N PRO A 89 -0.05 -2.96 -1.68
CA PRO A 89 0.07 -4.03 -2.68
C PRO A 89 0.42 -5.36 -2.01
N HIS A 90 1.44 -5.34 -1.14
CA HIS A 90 1.92 -6.49 -0.40
C HIS A 90 1.96 -6.23 1.13
N PRO A 91 1.99 -7.31 1.94
CA PRO A 91 2.22 -7.25 3.39
C PRO A 91 3.60 -6.72 3.80
N ASP A 92 3.76 -5.41 4.04
CA ASP A 92 4.96 -4.66 4.48
C ASP A 92 4.98 -3.23 3.90
N ASP A 93 4.37 -3.04 2.73
CA ASP A 93 4.36 -1.75 2.03
C ASP A 93 3.68 -0.63 2.82
N GLU A 94 2.65 -0.94 3.61
CA GLU A 94 2.00 0.02 4.50
C GLU A 94 2.99 0.56 5.53
N THR A 95 3.85 -0.32 6.04
CA THR A 95 4.86 0.03 7.04
C THR A 95 6.02 0.77 6.36
N LEU A 96 6.51 0.29 5.21
CA LEU A 96 7.56 0.93 4.43
C LEU A 96 7.17 2.37 4.04
N GLY A 97 5.98 2.53 3.45
CA GLY A 97 5.50 3.78 2.87
C GLY A 97 4.86 4.74 3.87
N ALA A 98 4.10 4.23 4.84
CA ALA A 98 3.20 5.03 5.67
C ALA A 98 3.17 4.67 7.17
N GLY A 99 4.10 3.85 7.68
CA GLY A 99 4.08 3.40 9.07
C GLY A 99 4.09 4.53 10.10
N GLY A 100 4.79 5.62 9.84
CA GLY A 100 4.78 6.82 10.67
C GLY A 100 3.48 7.62 10.56
N LEU A 101 2.95 7.77 9.35
CA LEU A 101 1.64 8.40 9.12
C LEU A 101 0.50 7.66 9.82
N ILE A 102 0.47 6.33 9.77
CA ILE A 102 -0.49 5.48 10.48
C ILE A 102 -0.48 5.81 11.97
N GLN A 103 0.71 5.76 12.58
CA GLN A 103 0.89 6.09 14.00
C GLN A 103 0.42 7.50 14.33
N ARG A 104 0.77 8.49 13.48
CA ARG A 104 0.38 9.88 13.70
C ARG A 104 -1.13 10.08 13.65
N VAL A 105 -1.83 9.39 12.75
CA VAL A 105 -3.30 9.45 12.67
C VAL A 105 -3.93 8.86 13.92
N VAL A 106 -3.47 7.70 14.39
CA VAL A 106 -3.94 7.07 15.64
C VAL A 106 -3.72 7.99 16.84
N GLN A 107 -2.51 8.56 16.97
CA GLN A 107 -2.18 9.50 18.05
C GLN A 107 -3.04 10.77 18.02
N ASN A 108 -3.48 11.18 16.82
CA ASN A 108 -4.37 12.31 16.62
C ASN A 108 -5.86 11.93 16.69
N GLU A 109 -6.19 10.80 17.33
CA GLU A 109 -7.57 10.32 17.55
C GLU A 109 -8.33 10.03 16.24
N GLY A 110 -7.59 9.78 15.15
CA GLY A 110 -8.15 9.33 13.88
C GLY A 110 -8.45 7.84 13.85
N THR A 111 -9.06 7.40 12.76
CA THR A 111 -9.31 5.97 12.48
C THR A 111 -8.51 5.57 11.26
N VAL A 112 -7.86 4.41 11.31
CA VAL A 112 -7.06 3.88 10.20
C VAL A 112 -7.60 2.53 9.77
N ARG A 113 -7.63 2.28 8.46
CA ARG A 113 -7.74 0.93 7.88
C ARG A 113 -6.59 0.71 6.91
N VAL A 114 -6.05 -0.51 6.89
CA VAL A 114 -5.05 -0.95 5.91
C VAL A 114 -5.66 -2.04 5.05
N VAL A 115 -5.61 -1.87 3.74
CA VAL A 115 -6.13 -2.83 2.76
C VAL A 115 -4.95 -3.49 2.06
N PHE A 116 -4.76 -4.78 2.29
CA PHE A 116 -3.75 -5.59 1.61
C PHE A 116 -4.34 -6.19 0.34
N MET A 117 -3.79 -5.81 -0.81
CA MET A 117 -4.27 -6.24 -2.12
C MET A 117 -4.00 -7.72 -2.32
N THR A 118 -2.75 -8.11 -2.09
CA THR A 118 -2.28 -9.49 -2.13
C THR A 118 -1.86 -9.94 -0.73
N ASN A 119 -1.58 -11.23 -0.57
CA ASN A 119 -0.93 -11.76 0.62
C ASN A 119 0.58 -11.97 0.42
N GLY A 120 1.15 -11.45 -0.67
CA GLY A 120 2.58 -11.56 -0.93
C GLY A 120 3.08 -13.00 -1.11
N ASP A 121 2.19 -13.84 -1.67
CA ASP A 121 2.32 -15.28 -1.81
C ASP A 121 3.03 -15.72 -3.10
N GLY A 122 3.60 -14.79 -3.86
CA GLY A 122 4.33 -15.02 -5.11
C GLY A 122 5.85 -15.07 -4.95
N TYR A 123 6.38 -14.71 -3.77
CA TYR A 123 7.82 -14.56 -3.54
C TYR A 123 8.58 -15.90 -3.47
N LYS A 124 8.81 -16.49 -4.64
CA LYS A 124 9.36 -17.83 -4.82
C LYS A 124 10.74 -18.05 -4.18
N GLU A 125 11.60 -17.04 -4.17
CA GLU A 125 12.93 -17.15 -3.58
C GLU A 125 12.85 -17.31 -2.06
N ALA A 126 12.01 -16.51 -1.39
CA ALA A 126 11.81 -16.60 0.04
C ALA A 126 11.23 -17.95 0.46
N ILE A 127 10.27 -18.47 -0.31
CA ILE A 127 9.68 -19.77 -0.05
C ILE A 127 10.72 -20.88 -0.23
N ARG A 128 11.52 -20.87 -1.30
CA ARG A 128 12.59 -21.87 -1.52
C ARG A 128 13.56 -21.97 -0.35
N ASN A 129 13.88 -20.85 0.31
CA ASN A 129 14.78 -20.84 1.47
C ASN A 129 14.16 -21.47 2.72
N ARG A 130 12.84 -21.69 2.73
CA ARG A 130 12.07 -22.25 3.85
C ARG A 130 11.66 -23.71 3.63
N VAL A 131 11.51 -24.15 2.37
CA VAL A 131 11.13 -25.54 2.07
C VAL A 131 12.36 -26.45 2.01
N HIS A 132 12.34 -27.54 2.78
CA HIS A 132 13.44 -28.52 2.84
C HIS A 132 13.41 -29.55 1.69
N SER A 133 12.30 -29.63 0.95
CA SER A 133 12.03 -30.69 -0.05
C SER A 133 12.66 -30.46 -1.43
N GLY A 134 13.39 -29.36 -1.65
CA GLY A 134 14.07 -29.06 -2.92
C GLY A 134 13.16 -28.59 -4.07
N SER A 135 11.85 -28.87 -4.02
CA SER A 135 10.82 -28.29 -4.90
C SER A 135 9.76 -27.53 -4.10
N VAL A 136 9.29 -26.42 -4.65
CA VAL A 136 8.21 -25.59 -4.09
C VAL A 136 6.89 -26.04 -4.70
N SER A 137 5.90 -26.30 -3.86
CA SER A 137 4.53 -26.68 -4.24
C SER A 137 3.56 -25.49 -4.14
N PRO A 138 2.40 -25.55 -4.82
CA PRO A 138 1.35 -24.54 -4.69
C PRO A 138 0.89 -24.31 -3.25
N ARG A 139 0.90 -25.36 -2.43
CA ARG A 139 0.56 -25.27 -1.00
C ARG A 139 1.57 -24.41 -0.24
N ASP A 140 2.85 -24.48 -0.59
CA ASP A 140 3.89 -23.70 0.11
C ASP A 140 3.69 -22.19 -0.12
N PHE A 141 3.24 -21.78 -1.31
CA PHE A 141 2.86 -20.39 -1.59
C PHE A 141 1.67 -19.95 -0.72
N VAL A 142 0.62 -20.77 -0.62
CA VAL A 142 -0.54 -20.46 0.24
C VAL A 142 -0.15 -20.37 1.72
N GLU A 143 0.67 -21.30 2.23
CA GLU A 143 1.14 -21.23 3.62
C GLU A 143 2.05 -20.01 3.85
N TYR A 144 2.85 -19.60 2.85
CA TYR A 144 3.64 -18.38 2.91
C TYR A 144 2.76 -17.12 2.98
N GLY A 145 1.69 -17.07 2.18
CA GLY A 145 0.71 -15.98 2.25
C GLY A 145 0.07 -15.87 3.63
N LYS A 146 -0.32 -17.00 4.24
CA LYS A 146 -0.87 -17.02 5.62
C LYS A 146 0.13 -16.50 6.65
N LEU A 147 1.39 -16.94 6.57
CA LEU A 147 2.45 -16.43 7.42
C LEU A 147 2.57 -14.90 7.29
N ARG A 148 2.55 -14.36 6.07
CA ARG A 148 2.63 -12.92 5.85
C ARG A 148 1.40 -12.16 6.38
N GLN A 149 0.21 -12.78 6.41
CA GLN A 149 -0.96 -12.19 7.08
C GLN A 149 -0.71 -12.04 8.58
N GLU A 150 -0.20 -13.09 9.24
CA GLU A 150 0.14 -13.08 10.67
C GLU A 150 1.24 -12.04 10.99
N GLU A 151 2.26 -11.95 10.14
CA GLU A 151 3.31 -10.94 10.27
C GLU A 151 2.76 -9.51 10.13
N SER A 152 1.85 -9.28 9.18
CA SER A 152 1.15 -8.00 9.04
C SER A 152 0.31 -7.66 10.27
N ASP A 153 -0.42 -8.62 10.83
CA ASP A 153 -1.21 -8.39 12.05
C ASP A 153 -0.32 -7.92 13.22
N HIS A 154 0.87 -8.51 13.37
CA HIS A 154 1.86 -8.07 14.35
C HIS A 154 2.42 -6.68 14.03
N ALA A 155 2.74 -6.40 12.77
CA ALA A 155 3.23 -5.09 12.34
C ALA A 155 2.20 -3.99 12.61
N LEU A 156 0.92 -4.23 12.29
CA LEU A 156 -0.18 -3.31 12.59
C LEU A 156 -0.29 -3.02 14.09
N CYS A 157 -0.12 -4.03 14.95
CA CYS A 157 -0.11 -3.84 16.40
C CYS A 157 1.04 -2.93 16.87
N GLU A 158 2.24 -3.09 16.30
CA GLU A 158 3.38 -2.22 16.60
C GLU A 158 3.11 -0.75 16.22
N LEU A 159 2.39 -0.54 15.12
CA LEU A 159 1.93 0.78 14.64
C LEU A 159 0.74 1.36 15.42
N GLY A 160 0.24 0.65 16.44
CA GLY A 160 -0.84 1.11 17.31
C GLY A 160 -2.25 0.79 16.79
N LEU A 161 -2.36 -0.13 15.83
CA LEU A 161 -3.62 -0.67 15.34
C LEU A 161 -3.95 -2.03 15.97
N THR A 162 -5.06 -2.62 15.54
CA THR A 162 -5.45 -4.00 15.86
C THR A 162 -5.53 -4.83 14.56
N PRO A 163 -5.50 -6.17 14.62
CA PRO A 163 -5.68 -7.00 13.42
C PRO A 163 -6.97 -6.69 12.66
N GLN A 164 -8.04 -6.26 13.35
CA GLN A 164 -9.31 -5.88 12.74
C GLN A 164 -9.25 -4.59 11.93
N ASP A 165 -8.16 -3.83 12.02
CA ASP A 165 -7.88 -2.66 11.18
C ASP A 165 -7.23 -3.03 9.84
N GLY A 166 -6.72 -4.26 9.71
CA GLY A 166 -6.27 -4.86 8.46
C GLY A 166 -7.41 -5.53 7.68
N ILE A 167 -7.41 -5.37 6.35
CA ILE A 167 -8.35 -5.98 5.43
C ILE A 167 -7.55 -6.70 4.34
N PHE A 168 -7.50 -8.04 4.40
CA PHE A 168 -6.80 -8.85 3.42
C PHE A 168 -7.74 -9.23 2.26
N LEU A 169 -7.52 -8.68 1.07
CA LEU A 169 -8.35 -9.03 -0.09
C LEU A 169 -7.98 -10.41 -0.65
N GLY A 170 -6.69 -10.76 -0.63
CA GLY A 170 -6.18 -12.07 -1.06
C GLY A 170 -6.15 -12.26 -2.58
N PHE A 171 -6.08 -11.18 -3.36
CA PHE A 171 -5.85 -11.25 -4.81
C PHE A 171 -4.42 -11.73 -5.12
N PRO A 172 -4.14 -12.21 -6.35
CA PRO A 172 -2.89 -12.91 -6.63
C PRO A 172 -1.70 -11.95 -6.62
N ASP A 173 -0.66 -12.30 -5.87
CA ASP A 173 0.68 -11.71 -6.02
C ASP A 173 1.26 -12.03 -7.41
N ASP A 174 2.02 -11.10 -7.97
CA ASP A 174 2.52 -11.10 -9.36
C ASP A 174 1.39 -11.20 -10.41
N GLY A 175 0.18 -10.72 -10.08
CA GLY A 175 -1.00 -10.89 -10.92
C GLY A 175 -2.02 -9.75 -10.90
N ILE A 176 -1.79 -8.65 -10.18
CA ILE A 176 -2.77 -7.54 -10.11
C ILE A 176 -2.89 -6.84 -11.47
N ASP A 177 -1.78 -6.63 -12.18
CA ASP A 177 -1.78 -6.01 -13.51
C ASP A 177 -2.46 -6.88 -14.58
N ASP A 178 -2.42 -8.20 -14.41
CA ASP A 178 -3.15 -9.15 -15.23
C ASP A 178 -4.66 -9.03 -15.09
N LEU A 179 -5.15 -8.76 -13.88
CA LEU A 179 -6.59 -8.53 -13.65
C LEU A 179 -7.09 -7.30 -14.41
N TRP A 180 -6.27 -6.26 -14.49
CA TRP A 180 -6.58 -5.04 -15.23
C TRP A 180 -6.53 -5.25 -16.74
N SER A 181 -5.47 -5.89 -17.23
CA SER A 181 -5.13 -5.92 -18.66
C SER A 181 -5.70 -7.11 -19.42
N ARG A 182 -6.05 -8.22 -18.76
CA ARG A 182 -6.44 -9.46 -19.45
C ARG A 182 -7.64 -10.16 -18.82
N TYR A 183 -7.74 -10.14 -17.50
CA TYR A 183 -8.70 -10.93 -16.74
C TYR A 183 -9.73 -10.04 -16.03
N TRP A 184 -10.38 -9.14 -16.79
CA TRP A 184 -11.36 -8.23 -16.19
C TRP A 184 -12.63 -8.93 -15.70
N SER A 185 -13.12 -9.95 -16.44
CA SER A 185 -14.40 -10.61 -16.17
C SER A 185 -14.25 -11.86 -15.31
N SER A 186 -15.10 -12.01 -14.29
CA SER A 186 -15.14 -13.22 -13.43
C SER A 186 -15.56 -14.50 -14.17
N LEU A 187 -16.05 -14.38 -15.42
CA LEU A 187 -16.31 -15.53 -16.30
C LEU A 187 -15.02 -16.14 -16.88
N ASN A 188 -13.93 -15.40 -16.88
CA ASN A 188 -12.60 -15.84 -17.28
C ASN A 188 -11.58 -15.39 -16.24
N PRO A 189 -11.56 -16.03 -15.06
CA PRO A 189 -10.69 -15.61 -13.97
C PRO A 189 -9.23 -15.96 -14.26
N TYR A 190 -8.33 -15.13 -13.75
CA TYR A 190 -6.90 -15.43 -13.71
C TYR A 190 -6.66 -16.63 -12.80
N THR A 191 -5.78 -17.55 -13.22
CA THR A 191 -5.28 -18.63 -12.36
C THR A 191 -3.84 -18.35 -12.00
N SER A 192 -3.55 -18.21 -10.70
CA SER A 192 -2.19 -17.93 -10.24
C SER A 192 -1.23 -19.05 -10.62
N PRO A 193 -0.08 -18.77 -11.26
CA PRO A 193 0.94 -19.78 -11.53
C PRO A 193 1.63 -20.28 -10.24
N HIS A 194 1.44 -19.58 -9.12
CA HIS A 194 2.00 -19.92 -7.81
C HIS A 194 1.06 -20.85 -7.05
N THR A 195 -0.13 -20.38 -6.70
CA THR A 195 -1.08 -21.12 -5.85
C THR A 195 -2.01 -22.05 -6.63
N LEU A 196 -2.05 -21.93 -7.97
CA LEU A 196 -3.00 -22.60 -8.86
C LEU A 196 -4.48 -22.29 -8.56
N ALA A 197 -4.73 -21.23 -7.77
CA ALA A 197 -6.07 -20.79 -7.42
C ALA A 197 -6.58 -19.72 -8.41
N ASP A 198 -7.91 -19.68 -8.59
CA ASP A 198 -8.63 -18.68 -9.39
C ASP A 198 -9.48 -17.72 -8.53
N GLY A 199 -9.23 -17.74 -7.22
CA GLY A 199 -9.90 -16.98 -6.16
C GLY A 199 -9.12 -17.17 -4.85
N PRO A 200 -9.38 -16.35 -3.81
CA PRO A 200 -8.54 -16.31 -2.62
C PRO A 200 -8.62 -17.62 -1.80
N PRO A 201 -7.50 -18.36 -1.63
CA PRO A 201 -7.47 -19.61 -0.87
C PRO A 201 -7.39 -19.41 0.66
N TYR A 202 -7.58 -18.19 1.15
CA TYR A 202 -7.33 -17.79 2.53
C TYR A 202 -8.61 -17.73 3.37
N GLU A 203 -8.56 -18.21 4.61
CA GLU A 203 -9.70 -18.14 5.53
C GLU A 203 -10.02 -16.70 5.93
N GLN A 204 -8.97 -15.87 6.11
CA GLN A 204 -9.07 -14.46 6.48
C GLN A 204 -9.35 -13.51 5.30
N ALA A 205 -9.54 -14.04 4.09
CA ALA A 205 -9.85 -13.18 2.94
C ALA A 205 -11.17 -12.45 3.14
N PHE A 206 -11.17 -11.15 2.85
CA PHE A 206 -12.29 -10.23 2.97
C PHE A 206 -13.57 -10.78 2.32
N ASN A 207 -13.43 -11.41 1.15
CA ASN A 207 -14.52 -12.12 0.51
C ASN A 207 -14.00 -13.35 -0.25
N ARG A 208 -14.32 -14.54 0.25
CA ARG A 208 -13.89 -15.82 -0.33
C ARG A 208 -14.65 -16.26 -1.59
N GLN A 209 -15.71 -15.53 -1.95
CA GLN A 209 -16.55 -15.85 -3.11
C GLN A 209 -16.11 -15.12 -4.39
N VAL A 210 -15.20 -14.14 -4.28
CA VAL A 210 -14.65 -13.44 -5.45
C VAL A 210 -13.81 -14.37 -6.30
N LYS A 211 -13.69 -14.04 -7.58
CA LYS A 211 -12.69 -14.61 -8.46
C LYS A 211 -11.52 -13.65 -8.62
N TYR A 212 -10.39 -14.18 -9.05
CA TYR A 212 -9.26 -13.38 -9.51
C TYR A 212 -9.61 -12.73 -10.84
N ALA A 213 -10.39 -11.66 -10.76
CA ALA A 213 -10.85 -10.87 -11.89
C ALA A 213 -10.84 -9.38 -11.55
N GLY A 214 -10.55 -8.53 -12.53
CA GLY A 214 -10.49 -7.08 -12.35
C GLY A 214 -11.78 -6.48 -11.81
N MET A 215 -12.94 -6.95 -12.30
CA MET A 215 -14.24 -6.47 -11.83
C MET A 215 -14.52 -6.82 -10.36
N ASP A 216 -14.02 -7.96 -9.88
CA ASP A 216 -14.19 -8.36 -8.49
C ASP A 216 -13.26 -7.57 -7.57
N LEU A 217 -12.02 -7.29 -8.01
CA LEU A 217 -11.09 -6.43 -7.28
C LEU A 217 -11.63 -4.99 -7.20
N GLU A 218 -12.05 -4.41 -8.32
CA GLU A 218 -12.68 -3.08 -8.34
C GLU A 218 -13.90 -3.06 -7.41
N GLY A 219 -14.75 -4.08 -7.47
CA GLY A 219 -15.93 -4.20 -6.62
C GLY A 219 -15.60 -4.22 -5.12
N ALA A 220 -14.56 -4.94 -4.71
CA ALA A 220 -14.09 -4.97 -3.32
C ALA A 220 -13.60 -3.58 -2.86
N ILE A 221 -12.79 -2.89 -3.68
CA ILE A 221 -12.30 -1.55 -3.37
C ILE A 221 -13.44 -0.55 -3.27
N VAL A 222 -14.38 -0.57 -4.23
CA VAL A 222 -15.57 0.29 -4.22
C VAL A 222 -16.38 0.06 -2.94
N TRP A 223 -16.59 -1.19 -2.54
CA TRP A 223 -17.31 -1.50 -1.30
C TRP A 223 -16.59 -0.91 -0.08
N ILE A 224 -15.28 -1.12 0.03
CA ILE A 224 -14.49 -0.65 1.19
C ILE A 224 -14.51 0.87 1.27
N LEU A 225 -14.33 1.57 0.14
CA LEU A 225 -14.38 3.03 0.09
C LEU A 225 -15.75 3.57 0.51
N LYS A 226 -16.85 2.93 0.07
CA LYS A 226 -18.21 3.32 0.45
C LYS A 226 -18.50 3.10 1.92
N GLU A 227 -18.04 1.98 2.48
CA GLU A 227 -18.28 1.65 3.88
C GLU A 227 -17.40 2.52 4.81
N PHE A 228 -16.16 2.77 4.41
CA PHE A 228 -15.22 3.50 5.24
C PHE A 228 -15.28 5.02 5.05
N VAL A 229 -15.69 5.55 3.90
CA VAL A 229 -15.77 7.01 3.61
C VAL A 229 -14.52 7.77 4.11
N PRO A 230 -13.33 7.47 3.58
CA PRO A 230 -12.07 8.06 4.04
C PRO A 230 -11.96 9.57 3.78
N ASP A 231 -11.36 10.29 4.73
CA ASP A 231 -10.85 11.64 4.51
C ASP A 231 -9.55 11.57 3.69
N TRP A 232 -8.66 10.66 4.06
CA TRP A 232 -7.34 10.49 3.45
C TRP A 232 -7.21 9.08 2.87
N ILE A 233 -6.73 9.00 1.63
CA ILE A 233 -6.47 7.76 0.91
C ILE A 233 -4.99 7.74 0.55
N VAL A 234 -4.27 6.71 0.97
CA VAL A 234 -2.85 6.52 0.66
C VAL A 234 -2.70 5.29 -0.23
N ILE A 235 -2.09 5.47 -1.39
CA ILE A 235 -1.85 4.42 -2.40
C ILE A 235 -0.37 4.41 -2.78
N PRO A 236 0.16 3.32 -3.35
CA PRO A 236 1.44 3.40 -4.06
C PRO A 236 1.36 4.46 -5.17
N ASP A 237 2.48 5.02 -5.57
CA ASP A 237 2.54 5.92 -6.72
C ASP A 237 2.36 5.12 -8.03
N PRO A 238 1.49 5.55 -8.96
CA PRO A 238 1.30 4.85 -10.23
C PRO A 238 2.57 4.71 -11.09
N ARG A 239 3.63 5.47 -10.78
CA ARG A 239 4.93 5.43 -11.48
C ARG A 239 5.94 4.48 -10.82
N ASP A 240 5.58 3.82 -9.72
CA ASP A 240 6.36 2.75 -9.13
C ASP A 240 6.68 1.67 -10.20
N GLN A 241 7.83 1.00 -10.10
CA GLN A 241 8.26 0.05 -11.12
C GLN A 241 7.69 -1.35 -10.90
N HIS A 242 7.21 -1.66 -9.71
CA HIS A 242 6.54 -2.94 -9.46
C HIS A 242 5.14 -2.93 -10.10
N PRO A 243 4.79 -3.92 -10.94
CA PRO A 243 3.48 -3.98 -11.60
C PRO A 243 2.31 -3.93 -10.63
N ASP A 244 2.33 -4.75 -9.58
CA ASP A 244 1.28 -4.75 -8.55
C ASP A 244 1.13 -3.40 -7.83
N HIS A 245 2.23 -2.68 -7.57
CA HIS A 245 2.17 -1.36 -6.97
C HIS A 245 1.46 -0.37 -7.90
N ALA A 246 1.99 -0.23 -9.11
CA ALA A 246 1.44 0.73 -10.07
C ALA A 246 -0.02 0.41 -10.40
N CYS A 247 -0.38 -0.88 -10.54
CA CYS A 247 -1.74 -1.29 -10.87
C CYS A 247 -2.70 -1.18 -9.68
N THR A 248 -2.24 -1.41 -8.44
CA THR A 248 -3.03 -1.11 -7.23
C THR A 248 -3.53 0.33 -7.23
N SER A 249 -2.64 1.29 -7.55
CA SER A 249 -3.03 2.70 -7.68
C SER A 249 -4.10 2.90 -8.75
N VAL A 250 -3.93 2.28 -9.91
CA VAL A 250 -4.87 2.39 -11.04
C VAL A 250 -6.26 1.88 -10.64
N PHE A 251 -6.35 0.73 -9.98
CA PHE A 251 -7.64 0.19 -9.49
C PHE A 251 -8.32 1.12 -8.48
N VAL A 252 -7.57 1.67 -7.52
CA VAL A 252 -8.13 2.58 -6.51
C VAL A 252 -8.61 3.89 -7.15
N LEU A 253 -7.84 4.46 -8.09
CA LEU A 253 -8.23 5.66 -8.82
C LEU A 253 -9.45 5.41 -9.72
N ASP A 254 -9.53 4.25 -10.38
CA ASP A 254 -10.69 3.86 -11.20
C ASP A 254 -11.96 3.72 -10.34
N ALA A 255 -11.85 3.10 -9.15
CA ALA A 255 -12.93 2.99 -8.19
C ALA A 255 -13.44 4.36 -7.71
N LEU A 256 -12.53 5.30 -7.41
CA LEU A 256 -12.89 6.68 -7.04
C LEU A 256 -13.59 7.41 -8.19
N ARG A 257 -13.06 7.30 -9.41
CA ARG A 257 -13.68 7.86 -10.62
C ARG A 257 -15.08 7.29 -10.86
N ARG A 258 -15.26 5.98 -10.72
CA ARG A 258 -16.55 5.30 -10.88
C ARG A 258 -17.57 5.79 -9.85
N LEU A 259 -17.17 5.90 -8.58
CA LEU A 259 -18.03 6.39 -7.51
C LEU A 259 -18.48 7.84 -7.77
N ASP A 260 -17.55 8.69 -8.21
CA ASP A 260 -17.86 10.08 -8.57
C ASP A 260 -18.83 10.18 -9.76
N GLN A 261 -18.56 9.43 -10.84
CA GLN A 261 -19.41 9.42 -12.04
C GLN A 261 -20.81 8.86 -11.80
N SER A 262 -20.93 7.87 -10.91
CA SER A 262 -22.23 7.29 -10.54
C SER A 262 -23.07 8.21 -9.65
N GLY A 263 -22.44 9.20 -9.00
CA GLY A 263 -23.07 10.04 -7.98
C GLY A 263 -23.40 9.31 -6.67
N GLU A 264 -22.94 8.06 -6.50
CA GLU A 264 -23.19 7.28 -5.28
C GLU A 264 -22.47 7.85 -4.06
N LEU A 265 -21.25 8.35 -4.24
CA LEU A 265 -20.43 8.96 -3.19
C LEU A 265 -19.37 9.86 -3.82
N SER A 266 -19.17 11.07 -3.29
CA SER A 266 -18.15 12.00 -3.79
C SER A 266 -16.97 12.07 -2.85
N PHE A 267 -15.77 11.97 -3.42
CA PHE A 267 -14.48 12.06 -2.72
C PHE A 267 -13.74 13.36 -3.04
N HIS A 268 -14.42 14.39 -3.56
CA HIS A 268 -13.78 15.67 -3.91
C HIS A 268 -13.14 16.38 -2.70
N GLN A 269 -13.58 16.09 -1.49
CA GLN A 269 -13.01 16.63 -0.25
C GLN A 269 -11.90 15.74 0.33
N SER A 270 -11.79 14.49 -0.13
CA SER A 270 -10.78 13.56 0.33
C SER A 270 -9.42 13.89 -0.29
N CYS A 271 -8.36 13.67 0.48
CA CYS A 271 -6.98 13.83 0.00
C CYS A 271 -6.43 12.48 -0.43
N VAL A 272 -5.92 12.40 -1.66
CA VAL A 272 -5.23 11.20 -2.16
C VAL A 272 -3.73 11.44 -2.16
N PHE A 273 -3.00 10.59 -1.45
CA PHE A 273 -1.55 10.63 -1.32
C PHE A 273 -0.92 9.37 -1.94
N THR A 274 0.27 9.53 -2.49
CA THR A 274 1.08 8.44 -3.05
C THR A 274 2.35 8.21 -2.24
N TYR A 275 2.76 6.95 -2.04
CA TYR A 275 4.09 6.57 -1.53
C TYR A 275 4.88 5.76 -2.56
N LEU A 276 6.19 5.63 -2.38
CA LEU A 276 7.07 4.89 -3.30
C LEU A 276 7.80 3.77 -2.57
N VAL A 277 8.00 2.65 -3.26
CA VAL A 277 8.80 1.53 -2.78
C VAL A 277 9.83 1.08 -3.82
N HIS A 278 9.41 0.78 -5.06
CA HIS A 278 10.30 0.31 -6.12
C HIS A 278 10.54 1.39 -7.19
N TYR A 279 10.86 2.61 -6.76
CA TYR A 279 11.22 3.69 -7.69
C TYR A 279 12.72 3.85 -7.83
N VAL A 280 13.20 4.06 -9.06
CA VAL A 280 14.63 4.15 -9.38
C VAL A 280 15.36 5.14 -8.45
N GLY A 281 16.20 4.59 -7.58
CA GLY A 281 17.03 5.35 -6.65
C GLY A 281 16.27 5.99 -5.48
N TYR A 282 15.01 5.63 -5.24
CA TYR A 282 14.34 5.91 -3.97
C TYR A 282 14.77 4.87 -2.93
N PRO A 283 14.87 5.22 -1.63
CA PRO A 283 14.88 6.58 -1.07
C PRO A 283 16.30 7.20 -1.03
N THR A 284 17.34 6.50 -1.48
CA THR A 284 18.76 6.82 -1.17
C THR A 284 19.48 7.71 -2.19
N SER A 285 19.04 7.80 -3.44
CA SER A 285 19.82 8.49 -4.47
C SER A 285 19.70 10.02 -4.43
N GLN A 286 20.81 10.72 -4.71
CA GLN A 286 20.81 12.17 -4.93
C GLN A 286 20.01 12.58 -6.18
N ARG A 287 19.76 11.65 -7.12
CA ARG A 287 18.91 11.90 -8.28
C ARG A 287 17.45 12.06 -7.85
N TRP A 288 16.95 11.16 -7.02
CA TRP A 288 15.61 11.24 -6.42
C TRP A 288 15.39 12.54 -5.65
N LEU A 289 16.31 12.88 -4.73
CA LEU A 289 16.22 14.10 -3.91
C LEU A 289 16.13 15.38 -4.76
N ARG A 290 16.85 15.42 -5.89
CA ARG A 290 16.76 16.53 -6.85
C ARG A 290 15.44 16.55 -7.62
N THR A 291 14.88 15.39 -7.96
CA THR A 291 13.61 15.29 -8.69
C THR A 291 12.43 15.83 -7.87
N ILE A 292 12.29 15.45 -6.60
CA ILE A 292 11.21 15.97 -5.74
C ILE A 292 11.34 17.45 -5.42
N HIS A 293 12.57 17.96 -5.31
CA HIS A 293 12.82 19.38 -5.07
C HIS A 293 12.35 20.24 -6.26
N LYS A 294 12.60 19.79 -7.50
CA LYS A 294 12.10 20.45 -8.71
C LYS A 294 10.57 20.43 -8.81
N ALA A 295 9.91 19.38 -8.31
CA ALA A 295 8.45 19.32 -8.24
C ALA A 295 7.85 20.27 -7.18
N GLY A 296 8.64 20.71 -6.18
CA GLY A 296 8.21 21.58 -5.08
C GLY A 296 8.38 23.10 -5.32
N ILE A 297 9.15 23.54 -6.33
CA ILE A 297 9.40 24.96 -6.64
C ILE A 297 8.81 25.30 -8.01
N GLY A 298 7.62 25.93 -8.03
CA GLY A 298 7.11 26.66 -9.21
C GLY A 298 6.95 25.81 -10.48
N GLY A 299 6.27 24.66 -10.38
CA GLY A 299 6.04 23.70 -11.45
C GLY A 299 5.83 24.33 -12.83
N SER A 300 6.86 24.22 -13.68
CA SER A 300 6.78 24.57 -15.10
C SER A 300 6.78 23.30 -15.92
N LEU A 301 5.85 23.28 -16.88
CA LEU A 301 5.46 22.20 -17.78
C LEU A 301 6.59 21.77 -18.72
N ALA A 302 6.42 20.56 -19.26
CA ALA A 302 7.13 19.94 -20.38
C ALA A 302 8.38 19.10 -20.03
N SER A 303 8.15 17.88 -19.54
CA SER A 303 8.82 16.68 -20.07
C SER A 303 8.15 15.42 -19.53
N VAL A 304 8.01 14.43 -20.40
CA VAL A 304 7.20 13.20 -20.27
C VAL A 304 7.78 12.18 -19.25
N ASP A 305 8.67 12.62 -18.37
CA ASP A 305 9.47 11.73 -17.49
C ASP A 305 9.59 12.21 -16.04
N VAL A 306 8.72 13.13 -15.58
CA VAL A 306 8.93 13.78 -14.28
C VAL A 306 7.70 13.67 -13.40
N LEU A 307 7.97 13.37 -12.12
CA LEU A 307 7.08 13.54 -10.97
C LEU A 307 6.57 15.00 -10.79
N SER A 308 6.74 15.87 -11.79
CA SER A 308 6.75 17.33 -11.71
C SER A 308 5.39 17.99 -11.52
N ALA A 309 4.29 17.28 -11.79
CA ALA A 309 2.94 17.79 -11.53
C ALA A 309 2.45 17.47 -10.11
N THR A 310 3.07 16.51 -9.41
CA THR A 310 2.63 16.07 -8.08
C THR A 310 3.36 16.85 -6.99
N PRO A 311 2.69 17.68 -6.17
CA PRO A 311 3.33 18.28 -5.00
C PRO A 311 3.71 17.21 -3.96
N TRP A 312 4.97 17.23 -3.51
CA TRP A 312 5.49 16.31 -2.50
C TRP A 312 5.51 16.95 -1.11
N LEU A 313 5.06 16.18 -0.11
CA LEU A 313 4.98 16.56 1.30
C LEU A 313 5.85 15.61 2.12
N ALA A 314 6.39 16.08 3.25
CA ALA A 314 7.17 15.26 4.16
C ALA A 314 6.55 15.23 5.57
N LEU A 315 6.38 14.03 6.12
CA LEU A 315 6.04 13.82 7.52
C LEU A 315 7.33 13.53 8.29
N THR A 316 7.71 14.42 9.22
CA THR A 316 8.86 14.17 10.11
C THR A 316 8.41 13.29 11.28
N LEU A 317 9.09 12.16 11.44
CA LEU A 317 8.80 11.19 12.49
C LEU A 317 9.50 11.58 13.79
N THR A 318 8.80 11.44 14.90
CA THR A 318 9.38 11.46 16.25
C THR A 318 10.27 10.23 16.44
N GLY A 319 11.13 10.27 17.48
CA GLY A 319 11.97 9.12 17.81
C GLY A 319 11.17 7.85 18.14
N GLU A 320 10.01 8.02 18.79
CA GLU A 320 9.12 6.89 19.11
C GLU A 320 8.42 6.33 17.86
N GLU A 321 7.93 7.20 16.96
CA GLU A 321 7.32 6.76 15.70
C GLU A 321 8.31 5.99 14.83
N LEU A 322 9.57 6.46 14.78
CA LEU A 322 10.63 5.79 14.05
C LEU A 322 10.99 4.44 14.68
N ARG A 323 11.06 4.37 16.01
CA ARG A 323 11.35 3.13 16.74
C ARG A 323 10.27 2.08 16.48
N ARG A 324 9.00 2.45 16.64
CA ARG A 324 7.85 1.56 16.37
C ARG A 324 7.75 1.16 14.90
N LYS A 325 8.04 2.07 13.96
CA LYS A 325 8.15 1.73 12.54
C LYS A 325 9.23 0.66 12.30
N ARG A 326 10.39 0.76 12.96
CA ARG A 326 11.42 -0.30 12.89
C ARG A 326 10.92 -1.62 13.47
N CYS A 327 10.23 -1.60 14.61
CA CYS A 327 9.62 -2.81 15.20
C CYS A 327 8.60 -3.46 14.26
N ALA A 328 7.72 -2.66 13.64
CA ALA A 328 6.76 -3.14 12.66
C ALA A 328 7.46 -3.77 11.44
N LEU A 329 8.50 -3.15 10.89
CA LEU A 329 9.29 -3.73 9.79
C LEU A 329 9.96 -5.05 10.19
N ALA A 330 10.44 -5.15 11.44
CA ALA A 330 11.04 -6.38 11.96
C ALA A 330 10.01 -7.51 12.16
N ALA A 331 8.72 -7.18 12.33
CA ALA A 331 7.65 -8.17 12.45
C ALA A 331 7.39 -8.95 11.15
N HIS A 332 7.72 -8.36 9.99
CA HIS A 332 7.75 -9.05 8.69
C HIS A 332 8.99 -9.93 8.54
N GLN A 333 9.17 -10.88 9.45
CA GLN A 333 10.39 -11.69 9.57
C GLN A 333 10.72 -12.43 8.26
N SER A 334 9.70 -12.95 7.56
CA SER A 334 9.84 -13.65 6.29
C SER A 334 10.51 -12.81 5.20
N GLN A 335 10.25 -11.51 5.22
CA GLN A 335 10.86 -10.54 4.32
C GLN A 335 12.17 -10.03 4.89
N PHE A 336 12.22 -9.71 6.17
CA PHE A 336 13.40 -9.13 6.83
C PHE A 336 14.64 -10.01 6.72
N GLU A 337 14.49 -11.34 6.79
CA GLU A 337 15.60 -12.29 6.64
C GLU A 337 16.34 -12.17 5.30
N ILE A 338 15.65 -11.73 4.25
CA ILE A 338 16.18 -11.65 2.87
C ILE A 338 16.41 -10.19 2.47
N LEU A 339 15.50 -9.31 2.88
CA LEU A 339 15.39 -7.92 2.47
C LEU A 339 15.76 -6.94 3.60
N GLY A 340 16.36 -7.39 4.72
CA GLY A 340 16.66 -6.51 5.86
C GLY A 340 17.47 -5.27 5.49
N GLY A 341 18.46 -5.41 4.59
CA GLY A 341 19.22 -4.26 4.07
C GLY A 341 18.40 -3.31 3.18
N PHE A 342 17.32 -3.78 2.58
CA PHE A 342 16.33 -2.96 1.88
C PHE A 342 15.40 -2.25 2.88
N PHE A 343 14.87 -2.96 3.88
CA PHE A 343 13.98 -2.39 4.91
C PHE A 343 14.65 -1.28 5.72
N GLU A 344 15.93 -1.44 6.08
CA GLU A 344 16.69 -0.39 6.78
C GLU A 344 16.79 0.92 5.98
N GLN A 345 16.65 0.89 4.66
CA GLN A 345 16.60 2.13 3.86
C GLN A 345 15.33 2.95 4.12
N TYR A 346 14.28 2.33 4.64
CA TYR A 346 12.97 2.95 4.96
C TYR A 346 12.85 3.34 6.43
N VAL A 347 13.79 2.93 7.28
CA VAL A 347 13.89 3.40 8.67
C VAL A 347 14.51 4.81 8.68
N ARG A 348 13.72 5.80 8.29
CA ARG A 348 14.13 7.21 8.17
C ARG A 348 13.29 8.12 9.04
N SER A 349 13.89 9.22 9.48
CA SER A 349 13.20 10.27 10.25
C SER A 349 12.14 11.04 9.45
N THR A 350 11.93 10.72 8.16
CA THR A 350 10.95 11.37 7.30
C THR A 350 10.31 10.38 6.35
N GLU A 351 8.97 10.40 6.26
CA GLU A 351 8.19 9.80 5.18
C GLU A 351 7.81 10.88 4.17
N VAL A 352 7.74 10.52 2.88
CA VAL A 352 7.49 11.48 1.80
C VAL A 352 6.33 11.00 0.95
N PHE A 353 5.36 11.88 0.72
CA PHE A 353 4.12 11.57 0.02
C PHE A 353 3.91 12.52 -1.16
N GLY A 354 3.54 11.98 -2.31
CA GLY A 354 2.98 12.79 -3.40
C GLY A 354 1.52 13.08 -3.10
N ARG A 355 1.01 14.30 -3.32
CA ARG A 355 -0.42 14.60 -3.19
C ARG A 355 -1.02 14.77 -4.58
N LEU A 356 -1.97 13.91 -4.94
CA LEU A 356 -2.67 14.02 -6.22
C LEU A 356 -3.71 15.14 -6.16
N ASP A 357 -3.82 15.90 -7.25
CA ASP A 357 -4.92 16.85 -7.42
C ASP A 357 -6.20 16.15 -7.95
N PRO A 358 -7.39 16.76 -7.83
CA PRO A 358 -8.63 16.14 -8.29
C PRO A 358 -8.63 15.73 -9.77
N THR A 359 -7.92 16.46 -10.64
CA THR A 359 -7.83 16.08 -12.05
C THR A 359 -7.02 14.80 -12.23
N GLN A 360 -5.94 14.62 -11.46
CA GLN A 360 -5.18 13.37 -11.44
C GLN A 360 -5.97 12.21 -10.83
N VAL A 361 -6.85 12.47 -9.87
CA VAL A 361 -7.68 11.43 -9.23
C VAL A 361 -8.80 10.97 -10.16
N PHE A 362 -9.60 11.90 -10.68
CA PHE A 362 -10.84 11.55 -11.40
C PHE A 362 -10.66 11.41 -12.91
N ALA A 363 -9.62 11.96 -13.51
CA ALA A 363 -9.33 11.72 -14.93
C ALA A 363 -8.55 10.42 -15.15
N VAL A 364 -7.91 9.86 -14.10
CA VAL A 364 -6.98 8.72 -14.16
C VAL A 364 -6.02 8.88 -15.35
N PRO A 365 -4.95 9.68 -15.20
CA PRO A 365 -4.04 10.03 -16.29
C PRO A 365 -3.67 8.83 -17.15
N GLN A 366 -3.84 8.95 -18.47
CA GLN A 366 -3.55 7.85 -19.40
C GLN A 366 -2.13 7.31 -19.22
N GLU A 367 -1.17 8.15 -18.85
CA GLU A 367 0.21 7.76 -18.52
C GLU A 367 0.33 6.75 -17.36
N TYR A 368 -0.60 6.75 -16.40
CA TYR A 368 -0.63 5.78 -15.30
C TYR A 368 -1.12 4.41 -15.79
N ALA A 369 -2.11 4.41 -16.67
CA ALA A 369 -2.68 3.19 -17.25
C ALA A 369 -1.98 2.72 -18.52
N ALA A 370 -1.19 3.56 -19.21
CA ALA A 370 -0.55 3.24 -20.50
C ALA A 370 0.49 2.11 -20.39
N ARG A 371 0.98 1.84 -19.18
CA ARG A 371 1.79 0.65 -18.88
C ARG A 371 0.98 -0.65 -18.93
N PHE A 372 -0.33 -0.57 -18.79
CA PHE A 372 -1.25 -1.71 -18.66
C PHE A 372 -2.39 -1.58 -19.67
N ASN A 373 -2.22 -2.18 -20.86
CA ASN A 373 -3.26 -2.18 -21.89
C ASN A 373 -4.54 -2.85 -21.37
N ARG A 374 -5.62 -2.08 -21.12
CA ARG A 374 -6.97 -2.62 -20.88
C ARG A 374 -7.64 -2.85 -22.24
N PRO A 375 -7.94 -4.10 -22.65
CA PRO A 375 -8.74 -4.34 -23.85
C PRO A 375 -10.08 -3.65 -23.65
N ASN A 376 -10.45 -2.82 -24.63
CA ASN A 376 -11.63 -1.96 -24.60
C ASN A 376 -12.83 -2.69 -23.98
N SER A 377 -13.31 -2.17 -22.84
CA SER A 377 -14.56 -2.53 -22.20
C SER A 377 -15.76 -2.13 -23.04
#